data_AF-A0A8X6T5V4-F1
#
_entry.id   AF-A0A8X6T5V4-F1
#
_cell.length_a   1.000
_cell.length_b   1.000
_cell.length_c   1.000
_cell.angle_alpha   90.00
_cell.angle_beta   90.00
_cell.angle_gamma   90.00
#
_symmetry.space_group_name_H-M   'P 1'
#
loop_
_entity.id
_entity.type
_entity.pdbx_description
1 polymer ?
#
loop_
_entity_poly.entity_id
_entity_poly.type
_entity_poly.pdbx_seq_one_letter_code
_entity_poly.pdbx_strand_id
1 'polypeptide(L)'
;MGRIKISPSTKIMKIEEEVKIILDRVISDRKEQERIEKNREAKQHELEMKKLELSQKNQSLNDESGRRIDMGPKIQLTQITPKFDEKNDEMGLYLINFERKAEFAQVPKKDWIAYLLAVLPAELSNMLVRNAND
;
A
#
# COMPACT_ATOMS: atom_id res chain seq x y z
N MET A 1 8.53 16.03 80.97
CA MET A 1 8.37 16.01 79.50
C MET A 1 6.90 16.19 79.15
N GLY A 2 6.50 17.38 78.68
CA GLY A 2 5.10 17.69 78.38
C GLY A 2 4.68 17.09 77.04
N ARG A 3 3.61 16.29 77.02
CA ARG A 3 3.02 15.81 75.76
C ARG A 3 2.32 16.99 75.08
N ILE A 4 2.83 17.41 73.93
CA ILE A 4 2.17 18.42 73.08
C ILE A 4 0.87 17.81 72.57
N LYS A 5 -0.27 18.22 73.14
CA LYS A 5 -1.59 17.85 72.63
C LYS A 5 -1.92 18.74 71.43
N ILE A 6 -1.83 18.17 70.23
CA ILE A 6 -2.22 18.85 69.00
C ILE A 6 -3.73 19.11 69.04
N SER A 7 -4.14 20.37 68.85
CA SER A 7 -5.55 20.78 68.92
C SER A 7 -6.38 20.06 67.84
N PRO A 8 -7.67 19.75 68.09
CA PRO A 8 -8.55 19.13 67.10
C PRO A 8 -8.62 19.87 65.77
N SER A 9 -8.62 21.21 65.81
CA SER A 9 -8.67 22.06 64.61
C SER A 9 -7.42 21.88 63.72
N THR A 10 -6.23 21.78 64.33
CA THR A 10 -4.98 21.52 63.60
C THR A 10 -4.94 20.13 62.96
N LYS A 11 -5.62 19.14 63.56
CA LYS A 11 -5.73 17.79 62.95
C LYS A 11 -6.68 17.79 61.77
N ILE A 12 -7.81 18.49 61.87
CA ILE A 12 -8.80 18.60 60.79
C ILE A 12 -8.18 19.28 59.56
N MET A 13 -7.46 20.40 59.73
CA MET A 13 -6.81 21.09 58.61
C MET A 13 -5.78 20.21 57.88
N LYS A 14 -5.00 19.41 58.62
CA LYS A 14 -4.06 18.46 58.00
C LYS A 14 -4.76 17.37 57.19
N ILE A 15 -5.88 16.87 57.70
CA ILE A 15 -6.69 15.87 56.99
C ILE A 15 -7.29 16.50 55.72
N GLU A 16 -7.80 17.72 55.79
CA GLU A 16 -8.34 18.43 54.62
C GLU A 16 -7.26 18.67 53.55
N GLU A 17 -6.04 19.00 53.95
CA GLU A 17 -4.92 19.21 53.04
C GLU A 17 -4.45 17.91 52.38
N GLU A 18 -4.36 16.81 53.15
CA GLU A 18 -4.07 15.48 52.62
C GLU A 18 -5.17 15.00 51.65
N VAL A 19 -6.44 15.20 52.00
CA VAL A 19 -7.60 14.87 51.14
C VAL A 19 -7.55 15.68 49.85
N LYS A 20 -7.19 16.97 49.91
CA LYS A 20 -7.05 17.81 48.73
C LYS A 20 -5.93 17.32 47.79
N ILE A 21 -4.78 16.95 48.33
CA ILE A 21 -3.66 16.39 47.55
C ILE A 21 -4.07 15.07 46.88
N ILE A 22 -4.79 14.21 47.59
CA ILE A 22 -5.29 12.94 47.04
C ILE A 22 -6.30 13.21 45.92
N LEU A 23 -7.23 14.14 46.12
CA LEU A 23 -8.22 14.53 45.10
C LEU A 23 -7.55 15.09 43.84
N ASP A 24 -6.58 15.99 43.98
CA ASP A 24 -5.85 16.57 42.84
C ASP A 24 -5.09 15.49 42.06
N ARG A 25 -4.46 14.54 42.77
CA ARG A 25 -3.78 13.39 42.14
C ARG A 25 -4.78 12.52 41.39
N VAL A 26 -5.90 12.15 42.01
CA VAL A 26 -6.95 11.32 41.38
C VAL A 26 -7.51 11.99 40.13
N ILE A 27 -7.74 13.31 40.17
CA ILE A 27 -8.22 14.07 39.00
C ILE A 27 -7.17 14.09 37.90
N SER A 28 -5.90 14.31 38.25
CA SER A 28 -4.79 14.30 37.29
C SER A 28 -4.61 12.93 36.64
N ASP A 29 -4.60 11.87 37.43
CA ASP A 29 -4.47 10.49 36.95
C ASP A 29 -5.63 10.13 36.03
N ARG A 30 -6.87 10.53 36.38
CA ARG A 30 -8.03 10.29 35.52
C ARG A 30 -7.95 11.02 34.19
N LYS A 31 -7.51 12.28 34.18
CA LYS A 31 -7.30 13.05 32.94
C LYS A 31 -6.21 12.44 32.06
N GLU A 32 -5.14 11.92 32.66
CA GLU A 32 -4.07 11.26 31.92
C GLU A 32 -4.54 9.92 31.35
N GLN A 33 -5.29 9.13 32.12
CA GLN A 33 -5.92 7.90 31.62
C GLN A 33 -6.87 8.18 30.45
N GLU A 34 -7.71 9.22 30.55
CA GLU A 34 -8.57 9.65 29.44
C GLU A 34 -7.77 10.06 28.20
N ARG A 35 -6.63 10.75 28.37
CA ARG A 35 -5.74 11.10 27.26
C ARG A 35 -5.09 9.87 26.62
N ILE A 36 -4.62 8.93 27.44
CA ILE A 36 -3.98 7.70 26.97
C ILE A 36 -4.99 6.86 26.21
N GLU A 37 -6.20 6.67 26.75
CA GLU A 37 -7.25 5.89 26.09
C GLU A 37 -7.66 6.56 24.79
N LYS A 38 -7.93 7.87 24.79
CA LYS A 38 -8.27 8.60 23.57
C LYS A 38 -7.16 8.52 22.52
N ASN A 39 -5.89 8.58 22.93
CA ASN A 39 -4.77 8.41 22.00
C ASN A 39 -4.69 6.99 21.46
N ARG A 40 -4.94 5.99 22.30
CA ARG A 40 -4.97 4.58 21.94
C ARG A 40 -6.10 4.30 20.96
N GLU A 41 -7.31 4.79 21.23
CA GLU A 41 -8.47 4.72 20.34
C GLU A 41 -8.19 5.44 19.01
N ALA A 42 -7.64 6.65 19.04
CA ALA A 42 -7.27 7.38 17.83
C ALA A 42 -6.23 6.63 17.00
N LYS A 43 -5.22 6.03 17.65
CA LYS A 43 -4.20 5.21 17.00
C LYS A 43 -4.76 3.90 16.46
N GLN A 44 -5.68 3.26 17.20
CA GLN A 44 -6.39 2.06 16.72
C GLN A 44 -7.25 2.39 15.51
N HIS A 45 -8.00 3.49 15.56
CA HIS A 45 -8.80 3.98 14.44
C HIS A 45 -7.91 4.36 13.25
N GLU A 46 -6.77 5.02 13.46
CA GLU A 46 -5.80 5.32 12.38
C GLU A 46 -5.23 4.02 11.78
N LEU A 47 -4.88 3.03 12.61
CA LEU A 47 -4.40 1.74 12.13
C LEU A 47 -5.48 0.96 11.40
N GLU A 48 -6.73 1.02 11.85
CA GLU A 48 -7.87 0.40 11.20
C GLU A 48 -8.19 1.09 9.87
N MET A 49 -8.18 2.42 9.84
CA MET A 49 -8.30 3.23 8.62
C MET A 49 -7.17 2.90 7.65
N LYS A 50 -5.92 2.87 8.10
CA LYS A 50 -4.77 2.53 7.25
C LYS A 50 -4.82 1.08 6.77
N LYS A 51 -5.28 0.15 7.61
CA LYS A 51 -5.54 -1.23 7.19
C LYS A 51 -6.66 -1.27 6.16
N LEU A 52 -7.73 -0.50 6.34
CA LEU A 52 -8.84 -0.41 5.40
C LEU A 52 -8.40 0.28 4.10
N GLU A 53 -7.55 1.30 4.14
CA GLU A 53 -6.95 1.95 2.97
C GLU A 53 -5.97 1.01 2.26
N LEU A 54 -5.17 0.24 2.98
CA LEU A 54 -4.32 -0.80 2.40
C LEU A 54 -5.16 -1.94 1.85
N SER A 55 -6.22 -2.35 2.54
CA SER A 55 -7.16 -3.36 2.09
C SER A 55 -7.96 -2.86 0.90
N GLN A 56 -8.37 -1.58 0.84
CA GLN A 56 -9.04 -0.91 -0.28
C GLN A 56 -8.07 -0.59 -1.40
N LYS A 57 -6.77 -0.39 -1.14
CA LYS A 57 -5.74 -0.28 -2.16
C LYS A 57 -5.42 -1.66 -2.72
N ASN A 58 -5.39 -2.68 -1.88
CA ASN A 58 -5.29 -4.07 -2.31
C ASN A 58 -6.58 -4.55 -2.96
N GLN A 59 -7.74 -4.06 -2.54
CA GLN A 59 -9.05 -4.27 -3.17
C GLN A 59 -9.17 -3.41 -4.40
N SER A 60 -8.58 -2.23 -4.49
CA SER A 60 -8.48 -1.43 -5.71
C SER A 60 -7.46 -2.06 -6.63
N LEU A 61 -6.42 -2.72 -6.13
CA LEU A 61 -5.54 -3.56 -6.93
C LEU A 61 -6.22 -4.89 -7.28
N ASN A 62 -7.16 -5.38 -6.47
CA ASN A 62 -8.01 -6.58 -6.65
C ASN A 62 -9.41 -6.30 -7.24
N ASP A 63 -9.75 -5.04 -7.55
CA ASP A 63 -10.93 -4.52 -8.24
C ASP A 63 -10.44 -3.78 -9.48
N GLU A 64 -9.18 -3.31 -9.54
CA GLU A 64 -8.43 -3.19 -10.80
C GLU A 64 -8.00 -4.57 -11.27
N SER A 65 -7.74 -5.55 -10.39
CA SER A 65 -7.58 -6.95 -10.79
C SER A 65 -8.84 -7.80 -10.72
N GLY A 66 -9.93 -7.29 -10.12
CA GLY A 66 -11.27 -7.89 -10.11
C GLY A 66 -12.15 -7.33 -11.22
N ARG A 67 -11.95 -6.07 -11.62
CA ARG A 67 -12.23 -5.60 -12.99
C ARG A 67 -11.17 -6.05 -14.00
N ARG A 68 -10.09 -6.76 -13.61
CA ARG A 68 -9.38 -7.64 -14.58
C ARG A 68 -10.03 -9.02 -14.71
N ILE A 69 -11.02 -9.36 -13.88
CA ILE A 69 -11.85 -10.56 -14.11
C ILE A 69 -13.09 -10.23 -14.95
N ASP A 70 -13.52 -8.97 -15.05
CA ASP A 70 -14.63 -8.59 -15.96
C ASP A 70 -14.37 -7.36 -16.86
N MET A 71 -13.10 -7.03 -17.05
CA MET A 71 -12.56 -6.73 -18.36
C MET A 71 -11.36 -7.65 -18.49
N GLY A 72 -11.43 -8.73 -19.25
CA GLY A 72 -10.22 -9.08 -19.98
C GLY A 72 -10.02 -7.94 -20.97
N PRO A 73 -9.12 -6.96 -20.78
CA PRO A 73 -9.03 -5.95 -21.78
C PRO A 73 -8.16 -6.62 -22.85
N LYS A 74 -8.76 -6.91 -24.01
CA LYS A 74 -8.07 -7.23 -25.26
C LYS A 74 -7.19 -6.04 -25.67
N ILE A 75 -6.31 -5.58 -24.79
CA ILE A 75 -5.19 -4.72 -25.13
C ILE A 75 -4.29 -5.64 -25.92
N GLN A 76 -4.42 -5.55 -27.23
CA GLN A 76 -3.59 -6.32 -28.13
C GLN A 76 -2.13 -5.98 -27.78
N LEU A 77 -1.25 -6.97 -27.78
CA LEU A 77 0.17 -6.76 -27.49
C LEU A 77 0.78 -5.64 -28.36
N THR A 78 0.23 -5.42 -29.57
CA THR A 78 0.54 -4.31 -30.48
C THR A 78 0.26 -2.90 -29.91
N GLN A 79 -0.64 -2.75 -28.93
CA GLN A 79 -0.98 -1.45 -28.34
C GLN A 79 -0.03 -1.03 -27.21
N ILE A 80 0.61 -2.00 -26.54
CA ILE A 80 1.52 -1.76 -25.40
C ILE A 80 2.99 -1.98 -25.74
N THR A 81 3.25 -2.56 -26.91
CA THR A 81 4.59 -2.74 -27.44
C THR A 81 4.86 -1.67 -28.48
N PRO A 82 5.78 -0.73 -28.23
CA PRO A 82 6.16 0.26 -29.24
C PRO A 82 6.81 -0.44 -30.43
N LYS A 83 6.73 0.18 -31.61
CA LYS A 83 7.49 -0.29 -32.78
C LYS A 83 8.98 -0.25 -32.48
N PHE A 84 9.71 -1.23 -32.98
CA PHE A 84 11.16 -1.27 -32.87
C PHE A 84 11.80 -0.13 -33.67
N ASP A 85 12.69 0.62 -33.03
CA ASP A 85 13.49 1.67 -33.65
C ASP A 85 14.95 1.25 -33.77
N GLU A 86 15.39 0.94 -34.99
CA GLU A 86 16.77 0.49 -35.28
C GLU A 86 17.87 1.46 -34.82
N LYS A 87 17.56 2.75 -34.59
CA LYS A 87 18.55 3.74 -34.16
C LYS A 87 18.71 3.78 -32.64
N ASN A 88 17.65 3.47 -31.90
CA ASN A 88 17.54 3.73 -30.47
C ASN A 88 17.33 2.45 -29.64
N ASP A 89 16.76 1.41 -30.23
CA ASP A 89 16.45 0.15 -29.55
C ASP A 89 17.53 -0.90 -29.81
N GLU A 90 18.02 -1.53 -28.74
CA GLU A 90 18.84 -2.73 -28.83
C GLU A 90 17.95 -3.96 -29.00
N MET A 91 18.16 -4.74 -30.07
CA MET A 91 17.30 -5.88 -30.43
C MET A 91 17.15 -6.91 -29.30
N GLY A 92 18.24 -7.25 -28.60
CA GLY A 92 18.19 -8.21 -27.49
C GLY A 92 17.30 -7.74 -26.35
N LEU A 93 17.45 -6.47 -25.94
CA LEU A 93 16.62 -5.86 -24.90
C LEU A 93 15.16 -5.72 -25.35
N TYR A 94 14.93 -5.37 -26.61
CA TYR A 94 13.59 -5.27 -27.17
C TYR A 94 12.85 -6.61 -27.09
N LEU A 95 13.49 -7.71 -27.47
CA LEU A 95 12.90 -9.06 -27.39
C LEU A 95 12.60 -9.47 -25.95
N ILE A 96 13.52 -9.25 -25.01
CA ILE A 96 13.28 -9.56 -23.58
C ILE A 96 12.07 -8.78 -23.04
N ASN A 97 11.97 -7.51 -23.42
CA ASN A 97 10.83 -6.67 -23.02
C ASN A 97 9.52 -7.10 -23.68
N PHE A 98 9.57 -7.53 -24.95
CA PHE A 98 8.43 -8.11 -25.65
C PHE A 98 7.93 -9.38 -24.95
N GLU A 99 8.81 -10.33 -24.63
CA GLU A 99 8.43 -11.59 -23.96
C GLU A 99 7.74 -11.32 -22.62
N ARG A 100 8.34 -10.47 -21.78
CA ARG A 100 7.74 -10.08 -20.49
C ARG A 100 6.35 -9.46 -20.65
N LYS A 101 6.15 -8.61 -21.66
CA LYS A 101 4.86 -7.99 -21.96
C LYS A 101 3.85 -9.02 -22.49
N ALA A 102 4.29 -9.95 -23.33
CA ALA A 102 3.46 -11.01 -23.88
C ALA A 102 2.99 -11.98 -22.79
N GLU A 103 3.87 -12.35 -21.86
CA GLU A 103 3.55 -13.16 -20.68
C GLU A 103 2.59 -12.43 -19.75
N PHE A 104 2.85 -11.16 -19.45
CA PHE A 104 1.97 -10.34 -18.61
C PHE A 104 0.57 -10.17 -19.22
N ALA A 105 0.50 -10.04 -20.55
CA ALA A 105 -0.75 -9.98 -21.31
C ALA A 105 -1.38 -11.36 -21.58
N GLN A 106 -0.77 -12.45 -21.09
CA GLN A 106 -1.22 -13.84 -21.26
C GLN A 106 -1.49 -14.22 -22.72
N VAL A 107 -0.68 -13.70 -23.65
CA VAL A 107 -0.80 -14.02 -25.08
C VAL A 107 -0.39 -15.48 -25.30
N PRO A 108 -1.18 -16.31 -26.00
CA PRO A 108 -0.77 -17.66 -26.34
C PRO A 108 0.54 -17.66 -27.14
N LYS A 109 1.51 -18.50 -26.77
CA LYS A 109 2.84 -18.53 -27.43
C LYS A 109 2.77 -18.68 -28.96
N LYS A 110 1.78 -19.41 -29.47
CA LYS A 110 1.54 -19.58 -30.92
C LYS A 110 1.29 -18.26 -31.66
N ASP A 111 0.80 -17.24 -30.95
CA ASP A 111 0.44 -15.94 -31.54
C ASP A 111 1.59 -14.93 -31.41
N TRP A 112 2.65 -15.22 -30.63
CA TRP A 112 3.75 -14.28 -30.36
C TRP A 112 4.46 -13.84 -31.63
N ILE A 113 4.68 -14.75 -32.59
CA ILE A 113 5.33 -14.43 -33.87
C ILE A 113 4.52 -13.39 -34.65
N ALA A 114 3.20 -13.56 -34.74
CA ALA A 114 2.32 -12.64 -35.44
C ALA A 114 2.35 -11.23 -34.81
N TYR A 115 2.39 -11.15 -33.48
CA TYR A 115 2.52 -9.87 -32.77
C TYR A 115 3.89 -9.23 -32.95
N LEU A 116 4.96 -10.02 -32.96
CA LEU A 116 6.32 -9.52 -33.16
C LEU A 116 6.48 -8.93 -34.57
N LEU A 117 5.96 -9.60 -35.60
CA LEU A 117 5.98 -9.09 -36.98
C LEU A 117 5.23 -7.77 -37.14
N ALA A 118 4.19 -7.51 -36.34
CA ALA A 118 3.41 -6.28 -36.40
C ALA A 118 4.13 -5.05 -35.81
N VAL A 119 5.13 -5.26 -34.96
CA VAL A 119 5.88 -4.20 -34.27
C VAL A 119 7.29 -4.00 -34.84
N LEU A 120 7.79 -4.94 -35.63
CA LEU A 120 9.06 -4.82 -36.33
C LEU A 120 8.93 -4.06 -37.67
N PRO A 121 9.96 -3.33 -38.11
CA PRO A 121 10.09 -2.83 -39.47
C PRO A 121 9.92 -3.92 -40.53
N ALA A 122 9.40 -3.55 -41.70
CA ALA A 122 9.07 -4.50 -42.76
C ALA A 122 10.29 -5.29 -43.25
N GLU A 123 11.46 -4.65 -43.30
CA GLU A 123 12.74 -5.24 -43.66
C GLU A 123 13.11 -6.41 -42.73
N LEU A 124 12.98 -6.22 -41.42
CA LEU A 124 13.28 -7.26 -40.41
C LEU A 124 12.21 -8.35 -40.40
N SER A 125 10.94 -7.97 -40.51
CA SER A 125 9.82 -8.90 -40.63
C SER A 125 9.95 -9.83 -41.84
N ASN A 126 10.37 -9.30 -42.99
CA ASN A 126 10.60 -10.08 -44.21
C ASN A 126 11.81 -11.03 -44.07
N MET A 127 12.87 -10.61 -43.36
CA MET A 127 13.99 -11.51 -43.05
C MET A 127 13.54 -12.68 -42.16
N LEU A 128 12.74 -12.42 -41.12
CA LEU A 128 12.28 -13.47 -40.21
C LEU A 128 11.36 -14.48 -40.91
N VAL A 129 10.41 -14.01 -41.73
CA VAL A 129 9.50 -14.88 -42.50
C VAL A 129 10.26 -15.77 -43.47
N ARG A 130 11.29 -15.22 -44.14
CA ARG A 130 12.12 -15.98 -45.08
C ARG A 130 12.90 -17.10 -44.38
N ASN A 131 13.51 -16.81 -43.23
CA ASN A 131 14.28 -17.82 -42.47
C ASN A 131 13.41 -18.84 -41.72
N ALA A 132 12.10 -18.60 -41.58
CA ALA A 132 11.17 -19.52 -40.93
C ALA A 132 10.59 -20.58 -41.90
N ASN A 133 10.76 -20.39 -43.22
CA ASN A 133 10.27 -21.28 -44.28
C ASN A 133 11.38 -22.11 -44.95
N ASP A 134 12.62 -21.97 -44.50
CA ASP A 134 13.78 -22.80 -44.87
C ASP A 134 14.06 -23.83 -43.75
#